data_AF-A0A536H1N0-F1
#
_entry.id   AF-A0A536H1N0-F1
#
_cell.length_a   1.000
_cell.length_b   1.000
_cell.length_c   1.000
_cell.angle_alpha   90.00
_cell.angle_beta   90.00
_cell.angle_gamma   90.00
#
_symmetry.space_group_name_H-M   'P 1'
#
loop_
_entity.id
_entity.type
_entity.pdbx_description
1 polymer ?
#
loop_
_entity_poly.entity_id
_entity_poly.type
_entity_poly.pdbx_seq_one_letter_code
_entity_poly.pdbx_strand_id
1 'polypeptide(L)'
;MEGPWVKFALRVWAVGILLFLFIPIALVVVYAFNVSTIQSWPIPGVTLRWFGQTWQDPEVRRALLLSVEAGLMATAVALVLGSMAAFAIHRFQFFGREVISFALVLP
;
A
#
# COMPACT_ATOMS: atom_id res chain seq x y z
N MET A 1 -34.07 -0.26 9.24
CA MET A 1 -33.42 0.60 10.25
C MET A 1 -32.41 -0.26 10.98
N GLU A 2 -31.11 -0.15 10.65
CA GLU A 2 -30.09 -0.90 11.39
C GLU A 2 -30.11 -0.44 12.85
N GLY A 3 -30.42 -1.36 13.76
CA GLY A 3 -30.47 -1.06 15.19
C GLY A 3 -29.13 -0.45 15.66
N PRO A 4 -29.13 0.46 16.64
CA PRO A 4 -27.91 1.12 17.13
C PRO A 4 -26.84 0.11 17.57
N TRP A 5 -27.25 -1.08 18.02
CA TRP A 5 -26.40 -2.22 18.36
C TRP A 5 -25.61 -2.79 17.18
N VAL A 6 -26.22 -2.91 16.00
CA VAL A 6 -25.55 -3.44 14.80
C VAL A 6 -24.47 -2.45 14.34
N LYS A 7 -24.79 -1.14 14.35
CA LYS A 7 -23.81 -0.10 14.01
C LYS A 7 -22.63 -0.07 14.98
N PHE A 8 -22.89 -0.28 16.27
CA PHE A 8 -21.82 -0.37 17.27
C PHE A 8 -20.94 -1.59 17.05
N ALA A 9 -21.54 -2.78 16.84
CA ALA A 9 -20.80 -4.01 16.58
C ALA A 9 -19.93 -3.91 15.33
N LEU A 10 -20.46 -3.36 14.22
CA LEU A 10 -19.69 -3.14 12.99
C LEU A 10 -18.52 -2.17 13.21
N ARG A 11 -18.71 -1.10 13.98
CA ARG A 11 -17.62 -0.16 14.31
C ARG A 11 -16.52 -0.81 15.13
N VAL A 12 -16.89 -1.56 16.18
CA VAL A 12 -15.91 -2.28 17.01
C VAL A 12 -15.15 -3.29 16.16
N TRP A 13 -15.83 -4.03 15.30
CA TRP A 13 -15.19 -5.00 14.41
C TRP A 13 -14.25 -4.34 13.40
N ALA A 14 -14.67 -3.26 12.74
CA ALA A 14 -13.83 -2.49 11.83
C ALA A 14 -12.59 -1.92 12.55
N VAL A 15 -12.76 -1.34 13.74
CA VAL A 15 -11.65 -0.84 14.55
C VAL A 15 -10.72 -1.98 14.96
N GLY A 16 -11.25 -3.14 15.34
CA GLY A 16 -10.46 -4.32 15.67
C GLY A 16 -9.60 -4.80 14.50
N ILE A 17 -10.16 -4.84 13.28
CA ILE A 17 -9.42 -5.17 12.06
C ILE A 17 -8.33 -4.14 11.79
N LEU A 18 -8.65 -2.85 11.89
CA LEU A 18 -7.67 -1.79 11.70
C LEU A 18 -6.53 -1.92 12.71
N LEU A 19 -6.83 -2.08 14.00
CA LEU A 19 -5.82 -2.29 15.03
C LEU A 19 -4.94 -3.49 14.71
N PHE A 20 -5.53 -4.63 14.31
CA PHE A 20 -4.78 -5.80 13.92
C PHE A 20 -3.80 -5.55 12.76
N LEU A 21 -4.22 -4.78 11.75
CA LEU A 21 -3.36 -4.40 10.62
C LEU A 21 -2.29 -3.36 11.00
N PHE A 22 -2.61 -2.41 11.88
CA PHE A 22 -1.73 -1.30 12.25
C PHE A 22 -0.74 -1.66 13.36
N ILE A 23 -1.05 -2.59 14.27
CA ILE A 23 -0.14 -3.05 15.33
C ILE A 23 1.22 -3.50 14.78
N PRO A 24 1.33 -4.40 13.78
CA PRO A 24 2.64 -4.81 13.27
C PRO A 24 3.40 -3.65 12.62
N ILE A 25 2.71 -2.75 11.93
CA ILE A 25 3.31 -1.54 11.35
C ILE A 25 3.85 -0.64 12.47
N ALA A 26 3.07 -0.43 13.53
CA ALA A 26 3.48 0.37 14.69
C ALA A 26 4.70 -0.23 15.38
N LEU A 27 4.78 -1.57 15.50
CA LEU A 27 5.96 -2.25 16.02
C LEU A 27 7.20 -1.97 15.16
N VAL A 28 7.09 -2.09 13.83
CA VAL A 28 8.20 -1.76 12.91
C VAL A 28 8.65 -0.31 13.10
N VAL A 29 7.72 0.64 13.22
CA VAL A 29 8.03 2.06 13.47
C VAL A 29 8.76 2.22 14.80
N VAL A 30 8.27 1.61 15.87
CA VAL A 30 8.90 1.67 17.20
C VAL A 30 10.31 1.08 17.17
N TYR A 31 10.51 -0.06 16.49
CA TYR A 31 11.82 -0.69 16.33
C TYR A 31 12.77 0.11 15.43
N ALA A 32 12.26 0.90 14.47
CA ALA A 32 13.09 1.77 13.63
C ALA A 32 13.88 2.81 14.44
N PHE A 33 13.43 3.13 15.65
CA PHE A 33 14.12 4.04 16.57
C PHE A 33 14.99 3.33 17.62
N ASN A 34 15.19 2.01 17.54
CA ASN A 34 15.94 1.26 18.55
C ASN A 34 17.46 1.53 18.49
N VAL A 35 18.07 1.83 19.64
CA VAL A 35 19.52 2.01 19.83
C VAL A 35 20.31 0.70 19.78
N SER A 36 19.72 -0.46 20.02
CA SER A 36 20.40 -1.76 19.92
C SER A 36 20.01 -2.51 18.64
N THR A 37 20.98 -3.20 18.03
CA THR A 37 20.74 -4.18 16.94
C THR A 37 20.05 -5.45 17.46
N ILE A 38 20.03 -5.63 18.78
CA ILE A 38 19.34 -6.71 19.46
C ILE A 38 17.91 -6.26 19.78
N GLN A 39 16.93 -7.09 19.42
CA GLN A 39 15.50 -6.88 19.66
C GLN A 39 15.15 -7.09 21.15
N SER A 40 15.67 -6.23 22.02
CA SER A 40 15.36 -6.24 23.45
C SER A 40 14.21 -5.29 23.79
N TRP A 41 13.25 -5.79 24.57
CA TRP A 41 12.17 -5.01 25.16
C TRP A 41 12.42 -4.84 26.67
N PRO A 42 12.39 -3.64 27.27
CA PRO A 42 12.12 -2.32 26.68
C PRO A 42 13.29 -1.75 25.85
N ILE A 43 12.98 -0.87 24.90
CA ILE A 43 13.98 -0.18 24.06
C ILE A 43 14.92 0.64 24.98
N PRO A 44 16.24 0.41 24.96
CA PRO A 44 17.16 1.08 25.88
C PRO A 44 17.31 2.59 25.59
N GLY A 45 16.96 3.04 24.39
CA GLY A 45 16.88 4.46 24.01
C GLY A 45 16.35 4.66 22.58
N VAL A 46 15.95 5.89 22.25
CA VAL A 46 15.46 6.31 20.92
C VAL A 46 16.63 6.89 20.11
N THR A 47 16.84 6.45 18.87
CA THR A 47 17.87 6.98 17.97
C THR A 47 17.36 7.17 16.55
N LEU A 48 17.96 8.14 15.83
CA LEU A 48 17.75 8.40 14.41
C LEU A 48 18.94 7.92 13.55
N ARG A 49 19.93 7.24 14.14
CA ARG A 49 21.18 6.86 13.44
C ARG A 49 20.92 6.03 12.18
N TRP A 50 19.94 5.14 12.23
CA TRP A 50 19.61 4.23 11.14
C TRP A 50 19.11 5.00 9.93
N PHE A 51 18.28 6.02 10.11
CA PHE A 51 17.84 6.90 9.02
C PHE A 51 19.03 7.58 8.32
N GLY A 52 20.01 8.06 9.09
CA GLY A 52 21.24 8.63 8.54
C GLY A 52 22.09 7.62 7.78
N GLN A 53 22.27 6.41 8.32
CA GLN A 53 23.01 5.32 7.69
C GLN A 53 22.34 4.85 6.39
N THR A 54 21.02 4.62 6.43
CA THR A 54 20.21 4.22 5.29
C THR A 54 20.21 5.28 4.18
N TRP A 55 20.23 6.58 4.53
CA TRP A 55 20.32 7.64 3.53
C TRP A 55 21.71 7.77 2.91
N GLN A 56 22.77 7.49 3.67
CA GLN A 56 24.14 7.52 3.15
C GLN A 56 24.44 6.31 2.27
N ASP A 57 23.73 5.20 2.46
CA ASP A 57 23.84 3.99 1.65
C ASP A 57 23.47 4.26 0.17
N PRO A 58 24.43 4.15 -0.77
CA PRO A 58 24.16 4.34 -2.20
C PRO A 58 23.24 3.26 -2.78
N GLU A 59 23.29 2.03 -2.26
CA GLU A 59 22.48 0.91 -2.75
C GLU A 59 21.01 1.12 -2.40
N VAL A 60 20.71 1.52 -1.16
CA VAL A 60 19.35 1.85 -0.73
C VAL A 60 18.77 2.99 -1.55
N ARG A 61 19.53 4.07 -1.74
CA ARG A 61 19.07 5.22 -2.55
C ARG A 61 18.79 4.82 -4.00
N ARG A 62 19.67 4.01 -4.60
CA ARG A 62 19.49 3.52 -5.97
C ARG A 62 18.26 2.62 -6.08
N ALA A 63 18.05 1.71 -5.14
CA ALA A 63 16.88 0.83 -5.12
C ALA A 63 15.57 1.62 -4.96
N LEU A 64 15.57 2.66 -4.12
CA LEU A 64 14.43 3.54 -3.90
C LEU A 64 14.08 4.33 -5.18
N LEU A 65 15.08 4.94 -5.82
CA LEU A 65 14.89 5.66 -7.09
C LEU A 65 14.40 4.74 -8.21
N LEU A 66 14.99 3.56 -8.34
CA LEU A 66 14.57 2.57 -9.34
C LEU A 66 13.11 2.15 -9.14
N SER A 67 12.69 1.94 -7.89
CA SER A 67 11.32 1.56 -7.55
C SER A 67 10.32 2.68 -7.87
N VAL A 68 10.69 3.94 -7.58
CA VAL A 68 9.87 5.11 -7.92
C VAL A 68 9.77 5.28 -9.43
N GLU A 69 10.88 5.20 -10.15
CA GLU A 69 10.91 5.31 -11.62
C GLU A 69 10.07 4.21 -12.27
N ALA A 70 10.29 2.95 -11.89
CA ALA A 70 9.54 1.82 -12.40
C ALA A 70 8.04 1.95 -12.09
N GLY A 71 7.69 2.34 -10.86
CA GLY A 71 6.30 2.53 -10.44
C GLY A 71 5.60 3.65 -11.21
N LEU A 72 6.28 4.78 -11.44
CA LEU A 72 5.73 5.90 -12.21
C LEU A 72 5.52 5.53 -13.67
N MET A 73 6.50 4.86 -14.29
CA MET A 73 6.38 4.43 -15.68
C MET A 73 5.26 3.40 -15.86
N ALA A 74 5.17 2.41 -14.96
CA ALA A 74 4.10 1.42 -14.97
C ALA A 74 2.73 2.08 -14.78
N THR A 75 2.61 3.01 -13.83
CA THR A 75 1.35 3.74 -13.56
C THR A 75 0.94 4.61 -14.75
N ALA A 76 1.89 5.32 -15.37
CA ALA A 76 1.61 6.15 -16.53
C ALA A 76 1.10 5.32 -17.72
N VAL A 77 1.76 4.20 -18.02
CA VAL A 77 1.34 3.30 -19.10
C VAL A 77 -0.02 2.67 -18.78
N ALA A 78 -0.22 2.19 -17.55
CA ALA A 78 -1.49 1.62 -17.12
C ALA A 78 -2.64 2.64 -17.18
N LEU A 79 -2.40 3.89 -16.80
CA LEU A 79 -3.40 4.96 -16.89
C LEU A 79 -3.77 5.26 -18.34
N VAL A 80 -2.78 5.39 -19.23
CA VAL A 80 -3.05 5.67 -20.65
C VAL A 80 -3.85 4.52 -21.27
N LEU A 81 -3.36 3.28 -21.16
CA LEU A 81 -4.01 2.12 -21.75
C LEU A 81 -5.37 1.83 -21.10
N GLY A 82 -5.44 1.88 -19.77
CA GLY A 82 -6.67 1.65 -19.02
C GLY A 82 -7.74 2.69 -19.31
N SER A 83 -7.36 3.97 -19.40
CA SER A 83 -8.30 5.05 -19.75
C SER A 83 -8.80 4.93 -21.19
N MET A 84 -7.90 4.60 -22.15
CA MET A 84 -8.29 4.37 -23.55
C MET A 84 -9.24 3.16 -23.68
N ALA A 85 -8.95 2.06 -22.97
CA ALA A 85 -9.82 0.88 -22.95
C ALA A 85 -11.19 1.20 -22.34
N ALA A 86 -11.23 1.89 -21.20
CA ALA A 86 -12.48 2.32 -20.56
C ALA A 86 -13.29 3.24 -21.48
N PHE A 87 -12.65 4.20 -22.14
CA PHE A 87 -13.30 5.09 -23.10
C PHE A 87 -13.86 4.32 -24.31
N ALA A 88 -13.09 3.38 -24.87
CA ALA A 88 -13.51 2.58 -26.00
C ALA A 88 -14.73 1.71 -25.69
N ILE A 89 -14.72 1.03 -24.54
CA ILE A 89 -15.82 0.18 -24.07
C ILE A 89 -17.07 1.00 -23.77
N HIS A 90 -16.93 2.21 -23.22
CA HIS A 90 -18.09 3.04 -22.90
C HIS A 90 -18.72 3.67 -24.16
N ARG A 91 -17.92 4.11 -25.13
CA ARG A 91 -18.40 4.91 -26.27
C ARG A 91 -18.70 4.11 -27.54
N PHE A 92 -18.02 3.00 -27.80
CA PHE A 92 -18.14 2.25 -29.06
C PHE A 92 -18.80 0.88 -28.86
N GLN A 93 -19.67 0.49 -29.79
CA GLN A 93 -20.22 -0.86 -29.90
C GLN A 93 -19.39 -1.61 -30.95
N PHE A 94 -18.48 -2.49 -30.52
CA PHE A 94 -17.61 -3.29 -31.38
C PHE A 94 -17.78 -4.78 -31.12
N PHE A 95 -17.56 -5.61 -32.14
CA PHE A 95 -17.64 -7.07 -32.04
C PHE A 95 -16.50 -7.60 -31.14
N GLY A 96 -16.83 -8.16 -29.97
CA GLY A 96 -15.86 -8.59 -28.96
C GLY A 96 -15.82 -7.76 -27.66
N ARG A 97 -16.62 -6.69 -27.55
CA ARG A 97 -16.73 -5.83 -26.35
C ARG A 97 -17.01 -6.60 -25.06
N GLU A 98 -17.86 -7.62 -25.14
CA GLU A 98 -18.27 -8.43 -23.99
C GLU A 98 -17.13 -9.32 -23.50
N VAL A 99 -16.35 -9.93 -24.40
CA VAL A 99 -15.16 -10.73 -24.05
C VAL A 99 -14.08 -9.87 -23.41
N ILE A 100 -13.81 -8.68 -23.96
CA ILE A 100 -12.82 -7.74 -23.38
C ILE A 100 -13.29 -7.22 -22.01
N SER A 101 -14.57 -6.86 -21.88
CA SER A 101 -15.11 -6.40 -20.59
C SER A 101 -15.07 -7.51 -19.54
N PHE A 102 -15.39 -8.75 -19.92
CA PHE A 102 -15.35 -9.90 -19.02
C PHE A 102 -13.92 -10.23 -18.59
N ALA A 103 -12.95 -10.18 -19.51
CA ALA A 103 -11.54 -10.37 -19.21
C ALA A 103 -10.93 -9.24 -18.35
N LEU A 104 -11.47 -8.03 -18.43
CA LEU A 104 -11.04 -6.89 -17.58
C LEU A 104 -11.67 -6.91 -16.18
N VAL A 105 -12.89 -7.45 -16.06
CA VAL A 105 -13.64 -7.49 -14.80
C VAL A 105 -13.30 -8.74 -13.98
N LEU A 106 -12.97 -9.84 -14.65
CA LEU A 106 -12.44 -11.02 -13.97
C LEU A 106 -10.95 -10.79 -13.66
N PRO A 107 -10.54 -10.99 -12.39
CA PRO A 107 -9.17 -10.78 -11.94
C PRO A 107 -8.18 -11.81 -12.52
#